data_AF-A0A4Y2BSD8-F1
#
_entry.id   AF-A0A4Y2BSD8-F1
#
_cell.length_a   1.000
_cell.length_b   1.000
_cell.length_c   1.000
_cell.angle_alpha   90.00
_cell.angle_beta   90.00
_cell.angle_gamma   90.00
#
_symmetry.space_group_name_H-M   'P 1'
#
loop_
_entity.id
_entity.type
_entity.pdbx_description
1 polymer ?
#
loop_
_entity_poly.entity_id
_entity_poly.type
_entity_poly.pdbx_seq_one_letter_code
_entity_poly.pdbx_strand_id
1 'polypeptide(L)'
;MAKTNIQGTKFMLCIWWDLLGLVYYGLLQPNENTTGERYQQQLMEFSRVFKQKRPDFATRQNSQHDNARPHVTETLEELNWDVLPHPPYSTDIAPSD
;
A
#
# COMPACT_ATOMS: atom_id res chain seq x y z
N MET A 1 35.09 5.77 21.81
CA MET A 1 34.91 5.42 20.38
C MET A 1 33.44 5.63 20.03
N ALA A 2 33.13 6.65 19.24
CA ALA A 2 31.75 6.95 18.84
C ALA A 2 31.36 6.02 17.67
N LYS A 3 30.29 5.24 17.84
CA LYS A 3 29.67 4.47 16.75
C LYS A 3 29.09 5.46 15.75
N THR A 4 29.67 5.57 14.56
CA THR A 4 29.04 6.26 13.43
C THR A 4 27.75 5.53 13.07
N ASN A 5 26.62 6.13 13.39
CA ASN A 5 25.31 5.68 12.98
C ASN A 5 25.15 5.98 11.48
N ILE A 6 25.52 5.02 10.63
CA ILE A 6 25.34 5.09 9.17
C ILE A 6 23.88 4.73 8.85
N GLN A 7 22.93 5.47 9.41
CA GLN A 7 21.55 5.43 8.94
C GLN A 7 21.47 6.29 7.69
N GLY A 8 21.82 5.69 6.55
CA GLY A 8 21.57 6.29 5.25
C GLY A 8 20.10 6.63 5.10
N THR A 9 19.82 7.77 4.46
CA THR A 9 18.48 8.23 4.10
C THR A 9 17.72 7.14 3.34
N LYS A 10 16.73 6.51 3.98
CA LYS A 10 15.88 5.48 3.37
C LYS A 10 14.55 6.09 2.95
N PHE A 11 14.14 5.83 1.72
CA PHE A 11 12.82 6.18 1.22
C PHE A 11 11.93 4.93 1.18
N MET A 12 10.65 5.10 1.49
CA MET A 12 9.66 4.05 1.29
C MET A 12 8.83 4.39 0.05
N LEU A 13 8.83 3.48 -0.91
CA LEU A 13 8.05 3.56 -2.13
C LEU A 13 6.82 2.66 -2.00
N CYS A 14 5.63 3.23 -2.11
CA CYS A 14 4.36 2.49 -2.15
C CYS A 14 3.86 2.49 -3.60
N ILE A 15 3.63 1.30 -4.15
CA ILE A 15 3.19 1.11 -5.54
C ILE A 15 1.88 0.33 -5.54
N TRP A 16 0.93 0.77 -6.35
CA TRP A 16 -0.35 0.11 -6.56
C TRP A 16 -0.57 -0.07 -8.06
N TRP A 17 -0.77 -1.31 -8.48
CA TRP A 17 -0.85 -1.69 -9.89
C TRP A 17 -1.86 -2.82 -10.10
N ASP A 18 -2.33 -2.96 -11.34
CA ASP A 18 -3.22 -4.03 -11.78
C ASP A 18 -2.68 -4.66 -13.08
N LEU A 19 -3.39 -5.65 -13.63
CA LEU A 19 -3.01 -6.29 -14.90
C LEU A 19 -2.93 -5.30 -16.09
N LEU A 20 -3.51 -4.11 -15.97
CA LEU A 20 -3.47 -3.04 -16.98
C LEU A 20 -2.33 -2.04 -16.70
N GLY A 21 -1.57 -2.22 -15.61
CA GLY A 21 -0.35 -1.49 -15.29
C GLY A 21 -0.42 -0.65 -14.02
N LEU A 22 0.50 0.31 -13.93
CA LEU A 22 0.67 1.16 -12.75
C LEU A 22 -0.52 2.13 -12.56
N VAL A 23 -1.20 2.03 -11.42
CA VAL A 23 -2.32 2.92 -11.09
C VAL A 23 -1.84 4.10 -10.26
N TYR A 24 -1.10 3.85 -9.19
CA TYR A 24 -0.64 4.88 -8.26
C TYR A 24 0.74 4.53 -7.68
N TYR A 25 1.53 5.56 -7.40
CA TYR A 25 2.76 5.43 -6.63
C TYR A 25 2.87 6.61 -5.66
N GLY A 26 3.43 6.36 -4.48
CA GLY A 26 3.68 7.38 -3.46
C GLY A 26 5.04 7.16 -2.83
N LEU A 27 5.83 8.23 -2.72
CA LEU A 27 7.12 8.22 -2.04
C LEU A 27 6.97 8.91 -0.68
N LEU A 28 7.32 8.22 0.40
CA LEU A 28 7.33 8.81 1.74
C LEU A 28 8.60 9.61 1.95
N GLN A 29 8.54 10.58 2.88
CA GLN A 29 9.73 11.34 3.25
C GLN A 29 10.77 10.42 3.89
N PRO A 30 12.05 10.75 3.71
CA PRO A 30 13.11 9.89 4.22
C PRO A 30 13.10 9.82 5.74
N ASN A 31 13.29 8.61 6.27
CA ASN A 31 13.25 8.30 7.70
C ASN A 31 11.89 8.53 8.39
N GLU A 32 10.82 8.77 7.62
CA GLU A 32 9.45 8.75 8.13
C GLU A 32 8.99 7.29 8.21
N ASN A 33 8.64 6.82 9.41
CA ASN A 33 7.98 5.53 9.56
C ASN A 33 6.59 5.62 8.93
N THR A 34 6.10 4.55 8.30
CA THR A 34 4.72 4.43 7.81
C THR A 34 3.76 4.51 9.00
N THR A 35 3.42 5.72 9.41
CA THR A 35 2.36 5.98 10.38
C THR A 35 1.05 5.56 9.71
N GLY A 36 0.15 4.91 10.47
CA GLY A 36 -1.13 4.44 9.94
C GLY A 36 -1.86 5.51 9.13
N GLU A 37 -1.91 6.74 9.65
CA GLU A 37 -2.53 7.90 9.00
C GLU A 37 -1.97 8.21 7.60
N ARG A 38 -0.64 8.14 7.43
CA ARG A 38 -0.02 8.44 6.13
C ARG A 38 -0.38 7.38 5.09
N TYR A 39 -0.40 6.12 5.51
CA TYR A 39 -0.84 5.01 4.66
C TYR A 39 -2.32 5.14 4.30
N GLN A 40 -3.18 5.52 5.26
CA GLN A 40 -4.60 5.78 5.02
C GLN A 40 -4.81 6.90 4.00
N GLN A 41 -4.06 8.00 4.10
CA GLN A 41 -4.10 9.08 3.11
C GLN A 41 -3.70 8.60 1.70
N GLN A 42 -2.65 7.79 1.60
CA GLN A 42 -2.24 7.21 0.31
C GLN A 42 -3.31 6.27 -0.25
N LEU A 43 -3.99 5.50 0.60
CA LEU A 43 -5.06 4.58 0.20
C LEU A 43 -6.29 5.33 -0.30
N MET A 44 -6.68 6.42 0.35
CA MET A 44 -7.77 7.29 -0.11
C MET A 44 -7.46 7.91 -1.48
N GLU A 45 -6.23 8.41 -1.66
CA GLU A 45 -5.80 8.98 -2.94
C GLU A 45 -5.70 7.91 -4.04
N PHE A 46 -5.18 6.72 -3.71
CA PHE A 46 -5.20 5.59 -4.61
C PHE A 46 -6.62 5.23 -5.03
N SER A 47 -7.57 5.14 -4.11
CA SER A 47 -8.97 4.84 -4.44
C SER A 47 -9.58 5.86 -5.39
N ARG A 48 -9.27 7.16 -5.19
CA ARG A 48 -9.70 8.24 -6.08
C ARG A 48 -9.13 8.08 -7.49
N VAL A 49 -7.81 7.88 -7.60
CA VAL A 49 -7.11 7.70 -8.89
C VAL A 49 -7.56 6.41 -9.57
N PHE A 50 -7.79 5.35 -8.80
CA PHE A 50 -8.26 4.05 -9.29
C PHE A 50 -9.64 4.18 -9.92
N LYS A 51 -10.62 4.77 -9.23
CA LYS A 51 -11.97 5.03 -9.78
C LYS A 51 -11.93 5.86 -11.07
N GLN A 52 -10.99 6.79 -11.19
CA GLN A 52 -10.82 7.59 -12.40
C GLN A 52 -10.18 6.79 -13.55
N LYS A 53 -9.15 5.99 -13.28
CA LYS A 53 -8.41 5.22 -14.28
C LYS A 53 -9.11 3.91 -14.69
N ARG A 54 -10.00 3.40 -13.83
CA ARG A 54 -10.67 2.10 -13.94
C ARG A 54 -12.16 2.21 -13.59
N PRO A 55 -12.94 3.00 -14.34
CA PRO A 55 -14.36 3.18 -14.06
C PRO A 55 -15.16 1.87 -14.12
N ASP A 56 -14.71 0.92 -14.95
CA ASP A 56 -15.36 -0.39 -15.14
C ASP A 56 -15.25 -1.33 -13.93
N PHE A 57 -14.38 -1.02 -12.97
CA PHE A 57 -14.09 -1.87 -11.80
C PHE A 57 -14.74 -1.35 -10.50
N ALA A 58 -15.65 -0.38 -10.61
CA ALA A 58 -16.20 0.34 -9.45
C ALA A 58 -17.12 -0.48 -8.51
N THR A 59 -17.53 -1.70 -8.89
CA THR A 59 -18.61 -2.42 -8.19
C THR A 59 -18.12 -3.39 -7.10
N ARG A 60 -17.01 -4.11 -7.32
CA ARG A 60 -16.37 -4.98 -6.32
C ARG A 60 -14.88 -5.16 -6.65
N GLN A 61 -14.02 -4.74 -5.72
CA GLN A 61 -12.58 -4.80 -5.88
C GLN A 61 -12.00 -5.81 -4.89
N ASN A 62 -11.21 -6.75 -5.41
CA ASN A 62 -10.36 -7.59 -4.58
C ASN A 62 -8.98 -6.93 -4.50
N SER A 63 -8.46 -6.75 -3.29
CA SER A 63 -7.15 -6.18 -3.02
C SER A 63 -6.24 -7.23 -2.38
N GLN A 64 -5.01 -7.36 -2.90
CA GLN A 64 -3.96 -8.18 -2.30
C GLN A 64 -2.87 -7.23 -1.82
N HIS A 65 -2.49 -7.34 -0.54
CA HIS A 65 -1.41 -6.59 0.06
C HIS A 65 -0.81 -7.41 1.19
N ASP A 66 0.43 -7.08 1.60
CA ASP A 66 1.06 -7.72 2.75
C ASP A 66 0.32 -7.33 4.05
N ASN A 67 0.32 -8.23 5.05
CA ASN A 67 -0.41 -8.14 6.32
C ASN A 67 0.18 -7.08 7.29
N ALA A 68 0.71 -5.98 6.76
CA ALA A 68 1.37 -4.94 7.53
C ALA A 68 0.37 -4.05 8.28
N ARG A 69 0.27 -4.28 9.60
CA ARG A 69 -0.41 -3.50 10.66
C ARG A 69 -1.95 -3.34 10.57
N PRO A 70 -2.65 -3.36 11.73
CA PRO A 70 -4.11 -3.32 11.80
C PRO A 70 -4.77 -1.97 11.44
N HIS A 71 -4.02 -0.87 11.28
CA HIS A 71 -4.61 0.42 10.90
C HIS A 71 -5.09 0.46 9.42
N VAL A 72 -4.70 -0.53 8.63
CA VAL A 72 -5.03 -0.63 7.20
C VAL A 72 -6.41 -1.24 6.98
N THR A 73 -6.88 -2.09 7.90
CA THR A 73 -8.13 -2.84 7.73
C THR A 73 -9.37 -1.95 7.82
N GLU A 74 -9.38 -0.95 8.72
CA GLU A 74 -10.52 -0.04 8.90
C GLU A 74 -10.80 0.79 7.62
N THR A 75 -9.75 1.30 6.98
CA THR A 75 -9.89 2.12 5.77
C THR A 75 -10.25 1.28 4.53
N LEU A 76 -9.86 0.01 4.48
CA LEU A 76 -10.25 -0.89 3.39
C LEU A 76 -11.73 -1.28 3.47
N GLU A 77 -12.26 -1.49 4.67
CA GLU A 77 -13.69 -1.70 4.91
C GLU A 77 -14.51 -0.48 4.45
N GLU A 78 -14.07 0.74 4.80
CA GLU A 78 -14.70 1.99 4.33
C GLU A 78 -14.69 2.14 2.80
N LEU A 79 -13.68 1.59 2.13
CA LEU A 79 -13.57 1.59 0.66
C LEU A 79 -14.35 0.44 0.00
N ASN A 80 -14.97 -0.45 0.79
CA ASN A 80 -15.72 -1.62 0.35
C ASN A 80 -14.88 -2.56 -0.55
N TRP A 81 -13.59 -2.71 -0.20
CA TRP A 81 -12.66 -3.61 -0.88
C TRP A 81 -12.55 -4.93 -0.14
N ASP A 82 -12.64 -6.03 -0.87
CA ASP A 82 -12.43 -7.35 -0.32
C ASP A 82 -10.91 -7.59 -0.20
N VAL A 83 -10.45 -7.89 1.01
CA VAL A 83 -9.03 -8.19 1.24
C VAL A 83 -8.84 -9.68 1.01
N LEU A 84 -8.06 -10.02 -0.03
CA LEU A 84 -7.74 -11.41 -0.29
C LEU A 84 -6.88 -11.96 0.86
N PRO A 85 -7.21 -13.15 1.39
CA PRO A 85 -6.46 -13.73 2.48
C PRO A 85 -5.01 -13.97 2.05
N HIS A 86 -4.06 -13.32 2.73
CA HIS A 86 -2.63 -13.51 2.52
C HIS A 86 -2.05 -14.33 3.68
N PRO A 87 -1.39 -15.48 3.44
CA PRO A 87 -0.74 -16.23 4.50
C PRO A 87 0.47 -15.46 5.05
N PRO A 88 0.79 -15.60 6.36
CA PRO A 88 1.98 -14.96 6.93
C PRO A 88 3.26 -15.44 6.22
N TYR A 89 4.19 -14.52 5.95
CA TYR A 89 5.52 -14.82 5.41
C TYR A 89 5.52 -15.57 4.06
N SER A 90 4.55 -15.28 3.18
CA SER A 90 4.43 -15.91 1.85
C SER A 90 4.79 -14.95 0.72
N THR A 91 6.06 -14.55 0.69
CA THR A 91 6.67 -13.70 -0.35
C THR A 91 6.44 -14.27 -1.76
N ASP A 92 6.46 -15.59 -1.91
CA ASP A 92 6.22 -16.32 -3.16
C ASP A 92 4.80 -16.15 -3.75
N ILE A 93 3.86 -15.61 -2.99
CA ILE A 93 2.45 -15.41 -3.39
C ILE A 93 2.12 -13.92 -3.60
N ALA A 94 3.03 -13.03 -3.21
CA ALA A 94 2.90 -11.59 -3.39
C ALA A 94 3.54 -11.18 -4.72
N PRO A 95 2.78 -10.80 -5.76
CA PRO A 95 3.35 -10.45 -7.07
C PRO A 95 4.21 -9.18 -7.06
N SER A 96 4.31 -8.48 -5.92
CA SER A 96 5.13 -7.28 -5.73
C SER A 96 6.40 -7.51 -4.90
N ASP A 97 6.59 -8.71 -4.36
CA ASP A 97 7.76 -9.15 -3.58
C ASP A 97 8.70 -9.96 -4.50
#